data_AF-V9VPU3-F1
#
_entry.id   AF-V9VPU3-F1
#
_cell.length_a   1.000
_cell.length_b   1.000
_cell.length_c   1.000
_cell.angle_alpha   90.00
_cell.angle_beta   90.00
_cell.angle_gamma   90.00
#
_symmetry.space_group_name_H-M   'P 1'
#
loop_
_entity.id
_entity.type
_entity.pdbx_description
1 polymer ?
#
loop_
_entity_poly.entity_id
_entity_poly.type
_entity_poly.pdbx_seq_one_letter_code
_entity_poly.pdbx_strand_id
1 'polypeptide(L)' 'MFGELEHSCLLTMAIECKQMGLSQSESLASILKQTHGFSSTFKIQQVVHTAFNPGLNPDLI' A
#
# COMPACT_ATOMS: atom_id res chain seq x y z
N MET A 1 -0.27 8.55 14.58
CA MET A 1 -0.05 9.65 13.63
C MET A 1 0.52 9.05 12.36
N PHE A 2 -0.20 9.15 11.24
CA PHE A 2 0.36 8.81 9.93
C PHE A 2 1.57 9.73 9.71
N GLY A 3 2.77 9.19 9.53
CA GLY A 3 3.81 9.97 8.88
C GLY A 3 3.35 10.16 7.44
N GLU A 4 2.97 11.36 7.04
CA GLU A 4 2.51 11.64 5.66
C GLU A 4 3.52 11.14 4.62
N LEU A 5 4.81 11.18 4.98
CA LEU A 5 5.91 10.61 4.19
C LEU A 5 5.86 9.08 4.10
N GLU A 6 5.61 8.37 5.20
CA GLU A 6 5.49 6.91 5.21
C GLU A 6 4.32 6.47 4.34
N HIS A 7 3.16 7.11 4.51
CA HIS A 7 1.98 6.83 3.71
C HIS A 7 2.20 7.07 2.22
N SER A 8 2.76 8.23 1.87
CA SER A 8 3.03 8.59 0.47
C SER A 8 4.04 7.65 -0.18
N CYS A 9 5.07 7.23 0.57
CA CYS A 9 6.04 6.24 0.12
C CYS A 9 5.36 4.90 -0.17
N LEU A 10 4.62 4.34 0.80
CA LEU A 10 3.93 3.07 0.64
C LEU A 10 2.89 3.09 -0.49
N LEU A 11 2.17 4.21 -0.65
CA LEU A 11 1.22 4.39 -1.74
C LEU A 11 1.90 4.42 -3.10
N THR A 12 3.05 5.09 -3.21
CA THR A 12 3.85 5.11 -4.44
C THR A 12 4.31 3.70 -4.80
N MET A 13 4.83 2.95 -3.83
CA MET A 13 5.24 1.55 -4.04
C MET A 13 4.07 0.67 -4.49
N ALA A 14 2.87 0.87 -3.93
CA ALA A 14 1.67 0.13 -4.33
C ALA A 14 1.21 0.47 -5.75
N ILE A 15 1.31 1.74 -6.16
CA ILE A 15 1.02 2.17 -7.53
C ILE A 15 2.05 1.59 -8.51
N GLU A 16 3.33 1.60 -8.17
CA GLU A 16 4.39 0.97 -8.98
C GLU A 16 4.12 -0.52 -9.16
N CYS A 17 3.76 -1.24 -8.09
CA CYS A 17 3.43 -2.66 -8.19
C CYS A 17 2.26 -2.90 -9.16
N LYS A 18 1.21 -2.08 -9.07
CA LYS A 18 0.08 -2.12 -10.00
C LYS A 18 0.50 -1.84 -11.45
N GLN A 19 1.39 -0.87 -11.67
CA GLN A 19 1.92 -0.56 -13.01
C GLN A 19 2.77 -1.68 -13.59
N MET A 20 3.44 -2.47 -12.74
CA MET A 20 4.17 -3.68 -13.14
C MET A 20 3.24 -4.86 -13.45
N GLY A 21 1.91 -4.69 -13.30
CA GLY A 21 0.92 -5.74 -13.56
C GLY A 21 0.76 -6.75 -12.41
N LEU A 22 1.26 -6.43 -11.22
CA LEU A 22 1.09 -7.27 -10.04
C LEU A 22 -0.36 -7.21 -9.55
N SER A 23 -0.86 -8.33 -9.06
CA SER A 23 -2.13 -8.39 -8.33
C SER A 23 -2.01 -7.71 -6.96
N GLN A 24 -3.15 -7.48 -6.31
CA GLN A 24 -3.20 -6.85 -4.99
C GLN A 24 -2.43 -7.66 -3.92
N SER A 25 -2.55 -8.99 -3.95
CA SER A 25 -1.85 -9.89 -3.03
C SER A 25 -0.34 -9.91 -3.27
N GLU A 26 0.09 -9.91 -4.54
CA GLU A 26 1.51 -9.85 -4.90
C GLU A 26 2.13 -8.50 -4.53
N SER A 27 1.40 -7.40 -4.75
CA SER A 27 1.83 -6.06 -4.34
C SER A 27 2.03 -5.97 -2.84
N LEU A 28 1.09 -6.52 -2.06
CA LEU A 28 1.19 -6.58 -0.61
C LEU A 28 2.40 -7.40 -0.14
N ALA A 29 2.62 -8.58 -0.73
CA ALA A 29 3.78 -9.42 -0.39
C ALA A 29 5.10 -8.74 -0.74
N SER A 30 5.15 -8.05 -1.89
CA SER A 30 6.32 -7.29 -2.34
C SER A 30 6.67 -6.16 -1.37
N ILE A 31 5.69 -5.34 -0.98
CA ILE A 31 5.89 -4.21 -0.06
C ILE A 31 6.25 -4.71 1.34
N LEU A 32 5.62 -5.78 1.84
CA LEU A 32 6.00 -6.39 3.13
C LEU A 32 7.45 -6.86 3.14
N LYS A 33 7.89 -7.48 2.04
CA LYS A 33 9.27 -7.92 1.88
C LYS A 33 10.24 -6.74 1.84
N GLN A 34 9.90 -5.67 1.12
CA GLN A 34 10.77 -4.51 0.93
C GLN A 34 10.85 -3.61 2.17
N THR A 35 9.77 -3.52 2.94
CA THR A 35 9.71 -2.71 4.17
C THR A 35 10.31 -3.44 5.37
N HIS A 36 10.53 -4.76 5.29
CA HIS A 36 11.13 -5.57 6.37
C HIS A 36 10.51 -5.33 7.77
N GLY A 37 9.21 -5.02 7.82
CA GLY A 37 8.49 -4.73 9.08
C GLY A 37 8.63 -3.30 9.61
N PHE A 38 9.29 -2.39 8.88
CA PHE A 38 9.35 -0.95 9.20
C PHE A 38 7.96 -0.31 9.25
N SER A 39 7.08 -0.75 8.34
CA SER A 39 5.69 -0.34 8.29
C SER A 39 4.78 -1.47 8.74
N SER A 40 3.72 -1.13 9.47
CA SER A 40 2.74 -2.13 9.92
C SER A 40 2.00 -2.74 8.73
N THR A 41 1.73 -4.05 8.80
CA THR A 41 0.96 -4.79 7.79
C THR A 41 -0.39 -4.13 7.47
N PHE A 42 -1.07 -3.60 8.49
CA PHE A 42 -2.35 -2.89 8.32
C PHE A 42 -2.23 -1.66 7.41
N LYS A 43 -1.20 -0.81 7.63
CA LYS A 43 -0.95 0.36 6.76
C LYS A 43 -0.66 -0.05 5.32
N ILE A 44 0.13 -1.10 5.12
CA ILE A 44 0.45 -1.63 3.79
C ILE A 44 -0.82 -2.15 3.11
N GLN A 45 -1.69 -2.84 3.84
CA GLN A 45 -2.99 -3.27 3.32
C GLN A 45 -3.85 -2.08 2.89
N GLN A 46 -3.92 -1.01 3.69
CA GLN A 46 -4.69 0.18 3.35
C GLN A 46 -4.16 0.85 2.06
N VAL A 47 -2.86 1.12 1.96
CA VAL A 47 -2.32 1.79 0.77
C VAL A 47 -2.42 0.94 -0.50
N VAL A 48 -2.27 -0.38 -0.38
CA VAL A 48 -2.44 -1.32 -1.49
C VAL A 48 -3.90 -1.34 -1.90
N HIS A 49 -4.84 -1.39 -0.95
CA HIS A 49 -6.26 -1.28 -1.26
C HIS A 49 -6.59 0.04 -1.97
N THR A 50 -6.09 1.17 -1.48
CA THR A 50 -6.30 2.49 -2.08
C THR A 50 -5.69 2.59 -3.49
N ALA A 51 -4.50 2.04 -3.73
CA ALA A 51 -3.87 2.05 -5.06
C ALA A 51 -4.67 1.25 -6.10
N PHE A 52 -5.30 0.15 -5.67
CA PHE A 52 -6.12 -0.70 -6.53
C PHE A 52 -7.55 -0.15 -6.67
N ASN A 53 -8.08 0.51 -5.64
CA ASN A 53 -9.43 1.07 -5.56
C ASN A 53 -9.42 2.56 -5.14
N PRO A 54 -8.92 3.49 -5.96
CA PRO A 54 -8.77 4.90 -5.58
C PRO A 54 -10.09 5.64 -5.33
N GLY A 55 -11.23 5.05 -5.73
CA GLY A 55 -12.57 5.60 -5.47
C GLY A 55 -13.23 5.12 -4.18
N LEU A 56 -12.65 4.13 -3.48
CA LEU A 56 -13.13 3.65 -2.19
C LEU A 56 -12.35 4.37 -1.09
N ASN A 57 -12.95 5.42 -0.53
CA ASN A 57 -12.43 6.12 0.64
C ASN A 57 -12.29 5.12 1.80
N PRO A 58 -11.07 4.87 2.31
CA PRO A 58 -10.86 3.98 3.45
C PRO A 58 -11.37 4.56 4.79
N ASP A 59 -11.89 5.79 4.79
CA ASP A 59 -12.54 6.44 5.95
C ASP A 59 -14.04 6.09 6.13
N LEU A 60 -14.61 5.23 5.27
CA LEU A 60 -15.91 4.60 5.54
C LEU A 60 -15.70 3.15 5.98
N ILE A 61 -15.46 2.92 7.27
CA ILE A 61 -15.96 1.82 8.13
C ILE A 61 -15.50 2.10 9.56
#